data_AF-A0A359E1P8-F1
#
_entry.id   AF-A0A359E1P8-F1
#
_cell.length_a   1.000
_cell.length_b   1.000
_cell.length_c   1.000
_cell.angle_alpha   90.00
_cell.angle_beta   90.00
_cell.angle_gamma   90.00
#
_symmetry.space_group_name_H-M   'P 1'
#
loop_
_entity.id
_entity.type
_entity.pdbx_description
1 polymer ?
#
loop_
_entity_poly.entity_id
_entity_poly.type
_entity_poly.pdbx_seq_one_letter_code
_entity_poly.pdbx_strand_id
1 'polypeptide(L)'
;MKKTLYWVITLLFPFLLLGLVEILLRISGYNEDAQSLFVEVPTQPEYVATNPAFVSRYFPSFRPQVAISPFLKEKEEDTFRVFVMGGSSTQGFPYNFYSSFSTQLEQRLLMEIKGLNIELVNLGMTAVNSFVIWDLSSRLVEYKPDAVIIYAGHNEYYGSFGVGSTQFGFGEGVGLKRLMLNLKNWRLYQFIEDIMRPEDTADSDNRTMMAKVVKDAEIGIESELFEAGISQFQENISDVLDRFENQSVPVFIGTVASNLKDQAPLGDNDEAISSFTKGVRLFEEGEVNSASDAFFQAKELDAIRFRAPEKINEVISTEAYEYGAEVVDVNSLAENKSRSTIPDSSFFVDHLHPDWEGHQAIADLFFEVMVNKLENIKAAYSPNILFERTSTTQFEKIYSTVPVDRLTSGYPFQKGLSEEAEYAGFQRLYDAHQARSYVDSIAATSWRMQRPVSLALTDVINYSSNQRDSLSVVKHYQQLAYWQIYNENLLKKGVAYAINSRKFDTYSAQLLHIILSIERDDPYFSNSLAALYLIHKDLDRAEEWLEESKALDEQSQLLWYNYARLYALRGDTTNARSAFEKYINIRNAQ
;
A
#
# COMPACT_ATOMS: atom_id res chain seq x y z
N MET A 1 -30.20 -44.40 30.28
CA MET A 1 -29.24 -43.41 30.80
C MET A 1 -27.78 -43.85 30.76
N LYS A 2 -27.33 -44.88 31.51
CA LYS A 2 -25.88 -45.23 31.56
C LYS A 2 -25.25 -45.66 30.22
N LYS A 3 -25.95 -46.44 29.39
CA LYS A 3 -25.46 -46.83 28.04
C LYS A 3 -25.41 -45.65 27.05
N THR A 4 -26.42 -44.79 27.08
CA THR A 4 -26.46 -43.57 26.24
C THR A 4 -25.32 -42.62 26.63
N LEU A 5 -25.11 -42.40 27.93
CA LEU A 5 -24.02 -41.57 28.43
C LEU A 5 -22.65 -42.14 28.05
N TYR A 6 -22.46 -43.47 28.13
CA TYR A 6 -21.23 -44.13 27.67
C TYR A 6 -20.96 -43.83 26.19
N TRP A 7 -21.94 -44.06 25.30
CA TRP A 7 -21.75 -43.79 23.88
C TRP A 7 -21.53 -42.32 23.54
N VAL A 8 -22.22 -41.41 24.25
CA VAL A 8 -21.97 -39.97 24.13
C VAL A 8 -20.55 -39.62 24.52
N ILE A 9 -20.05 -40.12 25.66
CA ILE A 9 -18.67 -39.88 26.10
C ILE A 9 -17.68 -40.50 25.10
N THR A 10 -17.90 -41.74 24.65
CA THR A 10 -17.01 -42.40 23.69
C THR A 10 -16.95 -41.65 22.36
N LEU A 11 -18.08 -41.14 21.87
CA LEU A 11 -18.12 -40.33 20.63
C LEU A 11 -17.45 -38.96 20.81
N LEU A 12 -17.58 -38.33 21.98
CA LEU A 12 -16.99 -37.02 22.27
C LEU A 12 -15.53 -37.08 22.71
N PHE A 13 -15.04 -38.22 23.19
CA PHE A 13 -13.71 -38.35 23.77
C PHE A 13 -12.57 -37.88 22.85
N PRO A 14 -12.53 -38.21 21.54
CA PRO A 14 -11.52 -37.67 20.64
C PRO A 14 -11.55 -36.13 20.54
N PHE A 15 -12.75 -35.54 20.49
CA PHE A 15 -12.91 -34.09 20.44
C PHE A 15 -12.50 -33.41 21.74
N LEU A 16 -12.78 -34.03 22.89
CA LEU A 16 -12.30 -33.57 24.19
C LEU A 16 -10.78 -33.60 24.27
N LEU A 17 -10.14 -34.63 23.72
CA LEU A 17 -8.69 -34.74 23.67
C LEU A 17 -8.07 -33.65 22.78
N LEU A 18 -8.62 -33.43 21.58
CA LEU A 18 -8.18 -32.34 20.70
C LEU A 18 -8.38 -30.96 21.33
N GLY A 19 -9.51 -30.76 22.03
CA GLY A 19 -9.78 -29.54 22.79
C GLY A 19 -8.78 -29.34 23.93
N LEU A 20 -8.37 -30.41 24.63
CA LEU A 20 -7.33 -30.33 25.65
C LEU A 20 -5.97 -29.93 25.05
N VAL A 21 -5.60 -30.50 23.90
CA VAL A 21 -4.35 -30.14 23.20
C VAL A 21 -4.37 -28.67 22.76
N GLU A 22 -5.48 -28.20 22.19
CA GLU A 22 -5.66 -26.79 21.83
C GLU A 22 -5.46 -25.87 23.05
N ILE A 23 -6.06 -26.20 24.19
CA ILE A 23 -5.91 -25.43 25.44
C ILE A 23 -4.44 -25.42 25.88
N LEU A 24 -3.76 -26.57 25.85
CA LEU A 24 -2.35 -26.65 26.23
C LEU A 24 -1.45 -25.81 25.31
N LEU A 25 -1.68 -25.85 23.99
CA LEU A 25 -0.95 -25.03 23.01
C LEU A 25 -1.20 -23.53 23.22
N ARG A 26 -2.43 -23.13 23.57
CA ARG A 26 -2.74 -21.73 23.92
C ARG A 26 -2.03 -21.29 25.18
N ILE A 27 -2.07 -22.10 26.24
CA ILE A 27 -1.42 -21.78 27.53
C ILE A 27 0.11 -21.69 27.36
N SER A 28 0.70 -22.48 26.47
CA SER A 28 2.14 -22.41 26.19
C SER A 28 2.56 -21.22 25.32
N GLY A 29 1.62 -20.41 24.81
CA GLY A 29 1.91 -19.31 23.88
C GLY A 29 2.30 -19.77 22.47
N TYR A 30 1.90 -20.98 22.05
CA TYR A 30 2.28 -21.51 20.73
C TYR A 30 1.76 -20.59 19.62
N ASN A 31 2.67 -20.01 18.83
CA ASN A 31 2.39 -19.03 17.76
C ASN A 31 1.57 -17.81 18.24
N GLU A 32 1.63 -17.41 19.51
CA GLU A 32 0.87 -16.29 20.08
C GLU A 32 0.89 -15.05 19.20
N ASP A 33 2.11 -14.62 18.87
CA ASP A 33 2.42 -13.43 18.09
C ASP A 33 1.83 -13.41 16.68
N ALA A 34 1.37 -14.53 16.12
CA ALA A 34 0.86 -14.62 14.75
C ALA A 34 -0.68 -14.61 14.63
N GLN A 35 -1.43 -14.28 15.69
CA GLN A 35 -2.91 -14.28 15.63
C GLN A 35 -3.56 -12.94 15.41
N SER A 36 -3.00 -11.89 15.99
CA SER A 36 -3.59 -10.57 15.90
C SER A 36 -3.13 -9.92 14.60
N LEU A 37 -4.08 -9.42 13.80
CA LEU A 37 -3.79 -8.67 12.58
C LEU A 37 -2.95 -7.42 12.89
N PHE A 38 -3.23 -6.79 14.02
CA PHE A 38 -2.51 -5.61 14.50
C PHE A 38 -1.85 -5.90 15.86
N VAL A 39 -0.70 -5.27 16.09
CA VAL A 39 0.05 -5.32 17.35
C VAL A 39 0.38 -3.91 17.82
N GLU A 40 0.47 -3.73 19.13
CA GLU A 40 0.84 -2.45 19.75
C GLU A 40 2.23 -2.00 19.29
N VAL A 41 2.37 -0.70 19.04
CA VAL A 41 3.67 -0.10 18.76
C VAL A 41 4.46 -0.07 20.08
N PRO A 42 5.66 -0.68 20.18
CA PRO A 42 6.33 -0.87 21.46
C PRO A 42 6.62 0.40 22.26
N THR A 43 6.81 1.53 21.58
CA THR A 43 7.10 2.83 22.21
C THR A 43 5.85 3.66 22.47
N GLN A 44 4.70 3.29 21.89
CA GLN A 44 3.45 4.07 21.86
C GLN A 44 2.25 3.09 21.88
N PRO A 45 1.92 2.49 23.04
CA PRO A 45 0.95 1.40 23.15
C PRO A 45 -0.50 1.80 22.79
N GLU A 46 -0.79 3.10 22.73
CA GLU A 46 -2.04 3.67 22.23
C GLU A 46 -2.20 3.51 20.71
N TYR A 47 -1.09 3.31 19.98
CA TYR A 47 -1.09 2.99 18.56
C TYR A 47 -0.88 1.49 18.31
N VAL A 48 -1.53 0.99 17.26
CA VAL A 48 -1.31 -0.34 16.71
C VAL A 48 -0.84 -0.25 15.26
N ALA A 49 -0.11 -1.26 14.79
CA ALA A 49 0.34 -1.37 13.41
C ALA A 49 0.18 -2.81 12.90
N THR A 50 0.17 -2.98 11.57
CA THR A 50 0.04 -4.29 10.92
C THR A 50 1.11 -5.23 11.43
N ASN A 51 0.70 -6.43 11.84
CA ASN A 51 1.57 -7.45 12.41
C ASN A 51 2.20 -8.33 11.31
N PRO A 52 3.52 -8.23 11.03
CA PRO A 52 4.16 -9.06 10.01
C PRO A 52 4.09 -10.56 10.31
N ALA A 53 3.94 -10.96 11.59
CA ALA A 53 3.82 -12.36 11.96
C ALA A 53 2.46 -12.95 11.53
N PHE A 54 1.37 -12.17 11.62
CA PHE A 54 0.05 -12.59 11.17
C PHE A 54 0.03 -12.95 9.68
N VAL A 55 0.70 -12.14 8.88
CA VAL A 55 0.74 -12.26 7.41
C VAL A 55 1.35 -13.57 6.91
N SER A 56 2.23 -14.18 7.71
CA SER A 56 2.85 -15.48 7.39
C SER A 56 1.82 -16.60 7.19
N ARG A 57 0.60 -16.45 7.72
CA ARG A 57 -0.48 -17.44 7.57
C ARG A 57 -0.91 -17.65 6.13
N TYR A 58 -0.72 -16.66 5.26
CA TYR A 58 -1.08 -16.72 3.84
C TYR A 58 0.03 -17.29 2.96
N PHE A 59 1.27 -17.35 3.48
CA PHE A 59 2.44 -17.73 2.72
C PHE A 59 3.38 -18.63 3.55
N PRO A 60 3.37 -19.96 3.33
CA PRO A 60 4.19 -20.89 4.11
C PRO A 60 5.71 -20.67 3.96
N SER A 61 6.17 -20.26 2.78
CA SER A 61 7.59 -20.21 2.41
C SER A 61 8.14 -18.80 2.16
N PHE A 62 7.31 -17.76 2.31
CA PHE A 62 7.69 -16.36 2.05
C PHE A 62 6.95 -15.44 3.03
N ARG A 63 7.56 -14.34 3.45
CA ARG A 63 6.87 -13.29 4.22
C ARG A 63 6.81 -12.04 3.37
N PRO A 64 5.64 -11.66 2.80
CA PRO A 64 5.53 -10.42 2.07
C PRO A 64 5.77 -9.24 3.00
N GLN A 65 6.32 -8.17 2.44
CA GLN A 65 6.43 -6.90 3.14
C GLN A 65 5.03 -6.28 3.26
N VAL A 66 4.74 -5.74 4.44
CA VAL A 66 3.56 -4.94 4.71
C VAL A 66 3.97 -3.52 5.02
N ALA A 67 3.10 -2.56 4.68
CA ALA A 67 3.31 -1.17 5.03
C ALA A 67 3.30 -0.99 6.56
N ILE A 68 4.09 -0.04 7.04
CA ILE A 68 4.03 0.41 8.43
C ILE A 68 3.09 1.60 8.47
N SER A 69 1.83 1.35 8.78
CA SER A 69 0.78 2.36 8.93
C SER A 69 0.21 2.30 10.35
N PRO A 70 0.84 2.99 11.33
CA PRO A 70 0.32 3.02 12.68
C PRO A 70 -0.98 3.85 12.75
N PHE A 71 -1.90 3.45 13.62
CA PHE A 71 -3.16 4.15 13.88
C PHE A 71 -3.61 3.88 15.32
N LEU A 72 -4.52 4.70 15.85
CA LEU A 72 -4.99 4.58 17.22
C LEU A 72 -5.73 3.27 17.45
N LYS A 73 -5.38 2.58 18.53
CA LYS A 73 -6.05 1.35 18.97
C LYS A 73 -7.53 1.59 19.21
N GLU A 74 -7.85 2.65 19.94
CA GLU A 74 -9.20 3.13 20.18
C GLU A 74 -9.46 4.37 19.32
N LYS A 75 -10.47 4.28 18.45
CA LYS A 75 -10.79 5.37 17.52
C LYS A 75 -11.42 6.56 18.25
N GLU A 76 -10.92 7.77 17.98
CA GLU A 76 -11.50 9.03 18.47
C GLU A 76 -12.67 9.51 17.61
N GLU A 77 -13.50 10.41 18.14
CA GLU A 77 -14.73 10.87 17.47
C GLU A 77 -14.45 11.71 16.20
N ASP A 78 -13.37 12.46 16.19
CA ASP A 78 -12.92 13.31 15.08
C ASP A 78 -11.94 12.58 14.14
N THR A 79 -11.81 11.26 14.25
CA THR A 79 -10.93 10.46 13.40
C THR A 79 -11.67 9.89 12.19
N PHE A 80 -11.11 10.14 11.01
CA PHE A 80 -11.50 9.51 9.76
C PHE A 80 -10.50 8.38 9.40
N ARG A 81 -10.94 7.13 9.56
CA ARG A 81 -10.15 5.92 9.40
C ARG A 81 -10.50 5.15 8.14
N VAL A 82 -9.50 4.94 7.30
CA VAL A 82 -9.61 4.22 6.02
C VAL A 82 -8.69 3.01 6.02
N PHE A 83 -9.21 1.83 5.72
CA PHE A 83 -8.38 0.65 5.42
C PHE A 83 -8.28 0.45 3.91
N VAL A 84 -7.06 0.25 3.42
CA VAL A 84 -6.77 0.02 2.00
C VAL A 84 -6.28 -1.41 1.83
N MET A 85 -7.04 -2.24 1.12
CA MET A 85 -6.72 -3.65 0.88
C MET A 85 -6.41 -3.89 -0.60
N GLY A 86 -5.47 -4.80 -0.87
CA GLY A 86 -5.21 -5.21 -2.24
C GLY A 86 -3.87 -5.92 -2.46
N GLY A 87 -3.51 -6.00 -3.73
CA GLY A 87 -2.30 -6.69 -4.17
C GLY A 87 -1.01 -5.87 -4.02
N SER A 88 -0.02 -6.23 -4.83
CA SER A 88 1.30 -5.62 -4.91
C SER A 88 1.25 -4.11 -5.21
N SER A 89 0.38 -3.66 -6.12
CA SER A 89 0.21 -2.23 -6.39
C SER A 89 -0.35 -1.46 -5.19
N THR A 90 -1.23 -2.06 -4.39
CA THR A 90 -1.70 -1.46 -3.12
C THR A 90 -0.59 -1.40 -2.09
N GLN A 91 0.19 -2.47 -1.97
CA GLN A 91 1.38 -2.52 -1.12
C GLN A 91 2.42 -1.45 -1.50
N GLY A 92 2.47 -1.07 -2.78
CA GLY A 92 3.37 -0.07 -3.35
C GLY A 92 4.43 -0.63 -4.29
N PHE A 93 4.47 -1.96 -4.52
CA PHE A 93 5.45 -2.56 -5.43
C PHE A 93 5.41 -1.92 -6.82
N PRO A 94 6.57 -1.64 -7.44
CA PRO A 94 7.93 -1.98 -6.98
C PRO A 94 8.57 -0.97 -6.01
N TYR A 95 7.83 0.07 -5.64
CA TYR A 95 8.29 1.10 -4.74
C TYR A 95 8.18 0.68 -3.27
N ASN A 96 8.79 1.45 -2.39
CA ASN A 96 8.53 1.35 -0.96
C ASN A 96 7.08 1.78 -0.65
N PHE A 97 6.52 1.29 0.45
CA PHE A 97 5.12 1.55 0.81
C PHE A 97 4.77 3.06 0.87
N TYR A 98 5.72 3.91 1.28
CA TYR A 98 5.55 5.37 1.36
C TYR A 98 5.43 6.06 0.00
N SER A 99 5.61 5.31 -1.09
CA SER A 99 5.44 5.74 -2.48
C SER A 99 4.15 5.17 -3.10
N SER A 100 3.42 4.31 -2.39
CA SER A 100 2.18 3.69 -2.88
C SER A 100 1.08 4.73 -3.12
N PHE A 101 0.09 4.40 -3.98
CA PHE A 101 -1.08 5.26 -4.16
C PHE A 101 -1.82 5.50 -2.83
N SER A 102 -1.80 4.51 -1.93
CA SER A 102 -2.39 4.56 -0.59
C SER A 102 -1.77 5.70 0.23
N THR A 103 -0.44 5.76 0.31
CA THR A 103 0.27 6.81 1.05
C THR A 103 0.19 8.16 0.34
N GLN A 104 0.14 8.18 -0.99
CA GLN A 104 -0.04 9.43 -1.73
C GLN A 104 -1.45 10.01 -1.56
N LEU A 105 -2.47 9.15 -1.41
CA LEU A 105 -3.83 9.54 -1.02
C LEU A 105 -3.85 10.08 0.42
N GLU A 106 -3.20 9.39 1.35
CA GLU A 106 -3.02 9.85 2.74
C GLU A 106 -2.41 11.25 2.80
N GLN A 107 -1.33 11.51 2.05
CA GLN A 107 -0.71 12.83 1.97
C GLN A 107 -1.68 13.92 1.52
N ARG A 108 -2.52 13.62 0.53
CA ARG A 108 -3.50 14.59 0.04
C ARG A 108 -4.61 14.82 1.07
N LEU A 109 -5.10 13.76 1.71
CA LEU A 109 -6.09 13.86 2.78
C LEU A 109 -5.58 14.70 3.95
N LEU A 110 -4.37 14.42 4.45
CA LEU A 110 -3.74 15.20 5.54
C LEU A 110 -3.63 16.69 5.21
N MET A 111 -3.34 17.03 3.96
CA MET A 111 -3.11 18.42 3.56
C MET A 111 -4.40 19.18 3.20
N GLU A 112 -5.42 18.49 2.70
CA GLU A 112 -6.63 19.13 2.14
C GLU A 112 -7.91 18.88 2.96
N ILE A 113 -7.90 18.00 3.97
CA ILE A 113 -9.04 17.76 4.86
C ILE A 113 -8.75 18.39 6.22
N LYS A 114 -9.67 19.25 6.69
CA LYS A 114 -9.50 20.03 7.93
C LYS A 114 -10.42 19.53 9.04
N GLY A 115 -9.96 19.62 10.29
CA GLY A 115 -10.77 19.30 11.47
C GLY A 115 -11.12 17.82 11.64
N LEU A 116 -10.41 16.94 10.92
CA LEU A 116 -10.49 15.48 11.08
C LEU A 116 -9.07 14.93 11.19
N ASN A 117 -8.86 14.02 12.14
CA ASN A 117 -7.65 13.22 12.23
C ASN A 117 -7.69 12.13 11.16
N ILE A 118 -6.73 12.10 10.24
CA ILE A 118 -6.72 11.14 9.13
C ILE A 118 -5.88 9.92 9.50
N GLU A 119 -6.49 8.74 9.44
CA GLU A 119 -5.79 7.46 9.56
C GLU A 119 -6.01 6.64 8.29
N LEU A 120 -4.94 6.38 7.54
CA LEU A 120 -5.01 5.58 6.33
C LEU A 120 -4.08 4.37 6.43
N VAL A 121 -4.68 3.20 6.60
CA VAL A 121 -3.96 1.96 6.93
C VAL A 121 -3.83 1.09 5.69
N ASN A 122 -2.61 0.99 5.17
CA ASN A 122 -2.31 0.17 4.00
C ASN A 122 -2.08 -1.30 4.40
N LEU A 123 -3.00 -2.16 3.99
CA LEU A 123 -2.98 -3.61 4.19
C LEU A 123 -2.66 -4.36 2.88
N GLY A 124 -2.16 -3.66 1.86
CA GLY A 124 -1.72 -4.25 0.61
C GLY A 124 -0.57 -5.22 0.83
N MET A 125 -0.60 -6.33 0.10
CA MET A 125 0.42 -7.37 0.16
C MET A 125 0.74 -7.87 -1.24
N THR A 126 2.00 -8.23 -1.51
CA THR A 126 2.35 -8.84 -2.79
C THR A 126 1.75 -10.25 -2.89
N ALA A 127 1.38 -10.66 -4.11
CA ALA A 127 0.87 -12.00 -4.43
C ALA A 127 -0.41 -12.45 -3.68
N VAL A 128 -1.18 -11.54 -3.07
CA VAL A 128 -2.47 -11.88 -2.46
C VAL A 128 -3.63 -11.76 -3.45
N ASN A 129 -4.66 -12.56 -3.23
CA ASN A 129 -5.91 -12.57 -4.00
C ASN A 129 -7.14 -12.33 -3.09
N SER A 130 -8.34 -12.51 -3.64
CA SER A 130 -9.61 -12.27 -2.95
C SER A 130 -9.79 -13.03 -1.62
N PHE A 131 -9.15 -14.19 -1.40
CA PHE A 131 -9.24 -14.91 -0.12
C PHE A 131 -8.62 -14.14 1.04
N VAL A 132 -7.52 -13.45 0.78
CA VAL A 132 -6.85 -12.62 1.80
C VAL A 132 -7.71 -11.40 2.11
N ILE A 133 -8.29 -10.76 1.08
CA ILE A 133 -9.22 -9.65 1.26
C ILE A 133 -10.43 -10.09 2.10
N TRP A 134 -10.97 -11.28 1.82
CA TRP A 134 -12.04 -11.90 2.60
C TRP A 134 -11.66 -12.14 4.07
N ASP A 135 -10.50 -12.75 4.35
CA ASP A 135 -10.04 -12.98 5.74
C ASP A 135 -9.81 -11.66 6.49
N LEU A 136 -9.18 -10.68 5.84
CA LEU A 136 -8.96 -9.35 6.41
C LEU A 136 -10.28 -8.65 6.73
N SER A 137 -11.26 -8.64 5.81
CA SER A 137 -12.53 -7.92 5.98
C SER A 137 -13.25 -8.23 7.29
N SER A 138 -13.26 -9.51 7.70
CA SER A 138 -13.91 -9.96 8.94
C SER A 138 -13.28 -9.39 10.22
N ARG A 139 -12.02 -8.99 10.15
CA ARG A 139 -11.23 -8.45 11.28
C ARG A 139 -11.20 -6.94 11.31
N LEU A 140 -11.54 -6.25 10.22
CA LEU A 140 -11.47 -4.78 10.18
C LEU A 140 -12.67 -4.11 10.86
N VAL A 141 -13.82 -4.80 10.94
CA VAL A 141 -15.06 -4.24 11.50
C VAL A 141 -14.86 -3.76 12.95
N GLU A 142 -14.06 -4.47 13.75
CA GLU A 142 -13.81 -4.10 15.16
C GLU A 142 -13.06 -2.76 15.31
N TYR A 143 -12.35 -2.34 14.26
CA TYR A 143 -11.59 -1.09 14.22
C TYR A 143 -12.39 0.10 13.67
N LYS A 144 -13.69 -0.06 13.42
CA LYS A 144 -14.64 1.01 13.05
C LYS A 144 -14.19 1.89 11.87
N PRO A 145 -13.91 1.32 10.69
CA PRO A 145 -13.60 2.12 9.50
C PRO A 145 -14.72 3.09 9.13
N ASP A 146 -14.34 4.26 8.62
CA ASP A 146 -15.26 5.19 7.94
C ASP A 146 -15.33 4.93 6.43
N ALA A 147 -14.31 4.30 5.87
CA ALA A 147 -14.30 3.83 4.49
C ALA A 147 -13.32 2.67 4.31
N VAL A 148 -13.54 1.90 3.25
CA VAL A 148 -12.61 0.86 2.80
C VAL A 148 -12.29 1.06 1.33
N ILE A 149 -11.02 0.93 0.97
CA ILE A 149 -10.57 0.95 -0.42
C ILE A 149 -10.07 -0.44 -0.80
N ILE A 150 -10.50 -0.94 -1.96
CA ILE A 150 -10.07 -2.23 -2.50
C ILE A 150 -9.49 -2.01 -3.90
N TYR A 151 -8.23 -2.41 -4.11
CA TYR A 151 -7.64 -2.49 -5.45
C TYR A 151 -6.96 -3.86 -5.61
N ALA A 152 -7.73 -4.84 -6.11
CA ALA A 152 -7.35 -6.24 -6.14
C ALA A 152 -7.99 -6.97 -7.33
N GLY A 153 -7.32 -8.02 -7.82
CA GLY A 153 -7.82 -8.88 -8.91
C GLY A 153 -6.72 -9.46 -9.78
N HIS A 154 -5.54 -8.81 -9.87
CA HIS A 154 -4.42 -9.26 -10.69
C HIS A 154 -3.90 -10.66 -10.35
N ASN A 155 -3.86 -11.00 -9.06
CA ASN A 155 -3.29 -12.27 -8.59
C ASN A 155 -4.36 -13.34 -8.35
N GLU A 156 -5.55 -13.21 -8.93
CA GLU A 156 -6.65 -14.11 -8.58
C GLU A 156 -6.30 -15.59 -8.84
N TYR A 157 -5.72 -15.86 -10.00
CA TYR A 157 -5.34 -17.20 -10.42
C TYR A 157 -4.10 -17.73 -9.71
N TYR A 158 -3.03 -16.93 -9.61
CA TYR A 158 -1.70 -17.40 -9.19
C TYR A 158 -1.27 -16.94 -7.79
N GLY A 159 -2.05 -16.06 -7.15
CA GLY A 159 -1.79 -15.59 -5.80
C GLY A 159 -2.00 -16.67 -4.74
N SER A 160 -1.78 -16.30 -3.48
CA SER A 160 -2.03 -17.18 -2.33
C SER A 160 -3.43 -17.80 -2.39
N PHE A 161 -3.57 -19.12 -2.33
CA PHE A 161 -4.86 -19.83 -2.48
C PHE A 161 -5.53 -19.71 -3.87
N GLY A 162 -4.87 -19.16 -4.89
CA GLY A 162 -5.41 -19.10 -6.24
C GLY A 162 -5.58 -20.49 -6.87
N VAL A 163 -6.51 -20.64 -7.82
CA VAL A 163 -6.77 -21.92 -8.51
C VAL A 163 -5.57 -22.46 -9.30
N GLY A 164 -4.69 -21.57 -9.79
CA GLY A 164 -3.45 -21.92 -10.48
C GLY A 164 -2.25 -22.03 -9.54
N SER A 165 -2.44 -21.89 -8.22
CA SER A 165 -1.37 -21.95 -7.24
C SER A 165 -1.20 -23.37 -6.71
N THR A 166 0.02 -23.90 -6.78
CA THR A 166 0.39 -25.21 -6.22
C THR A 166 0.67 -25.15 -4.71
N GLN A 167 0.63 -23.95 -4.11
CA GLN A 167 1.13 -23.66 -2.76
C GLN A 167 0.46 -24.45 -1.63
N PHE A 168 -0.82 -24.80 -1.77
CA PHE A 168 -1.57 -25.48 -0.71
C PHE A 168 -2.05 -26.88 -1.10
N GLY A 169 -1.94 -27.32 -2.36
CA GLY A 169 -2.20 -28.71 -2.78
C GLY A 169 -3.61 -29.26 -2.54
N PHE A 170 -4.55 -28.46 -2.04
CA PHE A 170 -5.93 -28.83 -1.76
C PHE A 170 -6.87 -28.13 -2.74
N GLY A 171 -7.94 -28.83 -3.14
CA GLY A 171 -8.74 -28.54 -4.34
C GLY A 171 -9.32 -27.13 -4.50
N GLU A 172 -9.96 -26.91 -5.63
CA GLU A 172 -10.30 -25.57 -6.15
C GLU A 172 -11.46 -24.87 -5.41
N GLY A 173 -12.23 -25.60 -4.59
CA GLY A 173 -13.45 -25.10 -3.97
C GLY A 173 -13.24 -23.97 -2.94
N VAL A 174 -13.97 -22.86 -3.13
CA VAL A 174 -13.95 -21.66 -2.26
C VAL A 174 -14.19 -22.01 -0.79
N GLY A 175 -15.20 -22.82 -0.50
CA GLY A 175 -15.55 -23.22 0.87
C GLY A 175 -14.44 -23.98 1.60
N LEU A 176 -13.65 -24.81 0.89
CA LEU A 176 -12.53 -25.53 1.48
C LEU A 176 -11.39 -24.57 1.85
N LYS A 177 -11.03 -23.65 0.95
CA LYS A 177 -9.98 -22.64 1.18
C LYS A 177 -10.36 -21.69 2.33
N ARG A 178 -11.62 -21.26 2.40
CA ARG A 178 -12.16 -20.49 3.54
C ARG A 178 -12.13 -21.29 4.85
N LEU A 179 -12.48 -22.58 4.81
CA LEU A 179 -12.37 -23.45 5.98
C LEU A 179 -10.92 -23.54 6.47
N MET A 180 -9.95 -23.71 5.57
CA MET A 180 -8.53 -23.71 5.93
C MET A 180 -8.09 -22.40 6.60
N LEU A 181 -8.47 -21.25 6.04
CA LEU A 181 -8.21 -19.94 6.64
C LEU A 181 -8.84 -19.78 8.02
N ASN A 182 -10.07 -20.27 8.20
CA ASN A 182 -10.74 -20.29 9.50
C ASN A 182 -10.03 -21.22 10.50
N LEU A 183 -9.58 -22.40 10.04
CA LEU A 183 -8.83 -23.34 10.86
C LEU A 183 -7.47 -22.77 11.31
N LYS A 184 -6.85 -21.88 10.53
CA LYS A 184 -5.65 -21.14 10.94
C LYS A 184 -5.86 -20.24 12.16
N ASN A 185 -7.07 -20.07 12.70
CA ASN A 185 -7.31 -19.42 14.00
C ASN A 185 -7.14 -20.39 15.20
N TRP A 186 -6.87 -21.68 14.95
CA TRP A 186 -6.68 -22.71 15.98
C TRP A 186 -5.21 -23.13 16.07
N ARG A 187 -4.68 -23.25 17.29
CA ARG A 187 -3.27 -23.61 17.51
C ARG A 187 -2.97 -25.02 17.10
N LEU A 188 -3.90 -25.92 17.35
CA LEU A 188 -3.83 -27.30 16.93
C LEU A 188 -3.67 -27.42 15.42
N TYR A 189 -4.42 -26.63 14.64
CA TYR A 189 -4.28 -26.64 13.18
C TYR A 189 -2.91 -26.12 12.75
N GLN A 190 -2.46 -24.98 13.30
CA GLN A 190 -1.14 -24.43 13.02
C GLN A 190 -0.03 -25.42 13.37
N PHE A 191 -0.13 -26.10 14.50
CA PHE A 191 0.81 -27.13 14.93
C PHE A 191 0.84 -28.33 13.97
N ILE A 192 -0.33 -28.78 13.51
CA ILE A 192 -0.43 -29.86 12.50
C ILE A 192 0.18 -29.37 11.18
N GLU A 193 -0.14 -28.16 10.73
CA GLU A 193 0.39 -27.56 9.52
C GLU A 193 1.92 -27.45 9.58
N ASP A 194 2.47 -27.00 10.71
CA ASP A 194 3.93 -26.88 10.94
C ASP A 194 4.63 -28.26 10.91
N ILE A 195 3.99 -29.32 11.43
CA ILE A 195 4.50 -30.70 11.36
C ILE A 195 4.42 -31.28 9.94
N MET A 196 3.32 -30.98 9.24
CA MET A 196 3.08 -31.46 7.87
C MET A 196 3.84 -30.65 6.83
N ARG A 197 4.40 -29.49 7.21
CA ARG A 197 5.17 -28.65 6.33
C ARG A 197 6.36 -29.46 5.80
N PRO A 198 6.52 -29.57 4.47
CA PRO A 198 7.72 -30.16 3.91
C PRO A 198 8.94 -29.44 4.49
N GLU A 199 10.01 -30.17 4.80
CA GLU A 199 11.30 -29.52 5.05
C GLU A 199 11.59 -28.63 3.84
N ASP A 200 11.94 -27.36 4.08
CA ASP A 200 12.41 -26.45 3.04
C ASP A 200 13.71 -27.02 2.47
N THR A 201 13.60 -27.98 1.54
CA THR A 201 14.72 -28.35 0.70
C THR A 201 15.10 -27.08 -0.03
N ALA A 202 16.30 -26.56 0.22
CA ALA A 202 16.82 -25.39 -0.49
C ALA A 202 16.63 -25.63 -1.98
N ASP A 203 15.60 -24.98 -2.54
CA ASP A 203 15.24 -25.16 -3.93
C ASP A 203 16.42 -24.64 -4.75
N SER A 204 17.03 -25.52 -5.54
CA SER A 204 18.20 -25.17 -6.34
C SER A 204 17.87 -24.17 -7.45
N ASP A 205 16.58 -24.01 -7.76
CA ASP A 205 16.08 -23.07 -8.76
C ASP A 205 15.99 -21.64 -8.17
N ASN A 206 16.90 -20.74 -8.58
CA ASN A 206 16.92 -19.34 -8.16
C ASN A 206 15.96 -18.45 -8.96
N ARG A 207 15.09 -19.00 -9.81
CA ARG A 207 14.11 -18.20 -10.56
C ARG A 207 13.13 -17.47 -9.64
N THR A 208 12.47 -16.45 -10.21
CA THR A 208 11.48 -15.65 -9.52
C THR A 208 10.26 -16.51 -9.14
N MET A 209 9.54 -16.11 -8.09
CA MET A 209 8.27 -16.78 -7.72
C MET A 209 7.28 -16.83 -8.88
N MET A 210 7.23 -15.75 -9.67
CA MET A 210 6.42 -15.66 -10.88
C MET A 210 6.76 -16.76 -11.90
N ALA A 211 8.05 -17.01 -12.14
CA ALA A 211 8.49 -18.08 -13.03
C ALA A 211 8.13 -19.48 -12.52
N LYS A 212 8.24 -19.70 -11.20
CA LYS A 212 7.95 -20.98 -10.56
C LYS A 212 6.47 -21.33 -10.66
N VAL A 213 5.59 -20.38 -10.37
CA VAL A 213 4.13 -20.61 -10.37
C VAL A 213 3.59 -20.86 -11.78
N VAL A 214 4.09 -20.16 -12.80
CA VAL A 214 3.61 -20.34 -14.19
C VAL A 214 4.00 -21.68 -14.80
N LYS A 215 5.20 -22.18 -14.49
CA LYS A 215 5.73 -23.41 -15.09
C LYS A 215 4.76 -24.59 -14.97
N ASP A 216 3.89 -24.56 -13.97
CA ASP A 216 2.96 -25.64 -13.64
C ASP A 216 1.52 -25.43 -14.17
N ALA A 217 1.14 -24.24 -14.69
CA ALA A 217 -0.25 -23.98 -15.12
C ALA A 217 -0.45 -22.83 -16.14
N GLU A 218 -0.86 -23.18 -17.36
CA GLU A 218 -1.54 -22.28 -18.30
C GLU A 218 -3.06 -22.35 -18.10
N ILE A 219 -3.75 -21.21 -18.18
CA ILE A 219 -5.19 -21.09 -17.89
C ILE A 219 -5.90 -20.49 -19.10
N GLY A 220 -6.31 -21.35 -20.04
CA GLY A 220 -7.10 -20.95 -21.21
C GLY A 220 -8.49 -20.43 -20.83
N ILE A 221 -9.06 -19.53 -21.65
CA ILE A 221 -10.35 -18.84 -21.36
C ILE A 221 -11.55 -19.80 -21.24
N GLU A 222 -11.50 -20.97 -21.90
CA GLU A 222 -12.58 -21.98 -21.85
C GLU A 222 -12.33 -23.08 -20.81
N SER A 223 -11.34 -22.91 -19.91
CA SER A 223 -10.97 -23.93 -18.93
C SER A 223 -11.82 -23.87 -17.66
N GLU A 224 -11.99 -25.02 -16.99
CA GLU A 224 -12.64 -25.07 -15.67
C GLU A 224 -11.89 -24.22 -14.64
N LEU A 225 -10.54 -24.19 -14.72
CA LEU A 225 -9.71 -23.33 -13.88
C LEU A 225 -9.99 -21.84 -14.09
N PHE A 226 -10.28 -21.41 -15.32
CA PHE A 226 -10.64 -20.04 -15.61
C PHE A 226 -11.91 -19.64 -14.86
N GLU A 227 -12.97 -20.43 -15.02
CA GLU A 227 -14.27 -20.20 -14.36
C GLU A 227 -14.18 -20.32 -12.84
N ALA A 228 -13.41 -21.29 -12.34
CA ALA A 228 -13.18 -21.44 -10.90
C ALA A 228 -12.48 -20.20 -10.32
N GLY A 229 -11.53 -19.60 -11.04
CA GLY A 229 -10.88 -18.34 -10.69
C GLY A 229 -11.83 -17.14 -10.64
N ILE A 230 -12.78 -17.06 -11.57
CA ILE A 230 -13.82 -16.02 -11.56
C ILE A 230 -14.80 -16.25 -10.40
N SER A 231 -15.26 -17.48 -10.20
CA SER A 231 -16.19 -17.83 -9.10
C SER A 231 -15.59 -17.51 -7.74
N GLN A 232 -14.31 -17.84 -7.50
CA GLN A 232 -13.67 -17.50 -6.23
C GLN A 232 -13.59 -15.99 -6.00
N PHE A 233 -13.29 -15.20 -7.04
CA PHE A 233 -13.23 -13.75 -6.91
C PHE A 233 -14.59 -13.19 -6.59
N GLN A 234 -15.60 -13.62 -7.35
CA GLN A 234 -16.99 -13.21 -7.16
C GLN A 234 -17.45 -13.55 -5.74
N GLU A 235 -17.43 -14.82 -5.34
CA GLU A 235 -17.91 -15.24 -4.00
C GLU A 235 -17.19 -14.52 -2.86
N ASN A 236 -15.87 -14.29 -2.97
CA ASN A 236 -15.10 -13.59 -1.94
C ASN A 236 -15.40 -12.09 -1.91
N ILE A 237 -15.51 -11.43 -3.05
CA ILE A 237 -15.81 -10.00 -3.11
C ILE A 237 -17.26 -9.73 -2.71
N SER A 238 -18.23 -10.53 -3.13
CA SER A 238 -19.62 -10.41 -2.68
C SER A 238 -19.71 -10.42 -1.14
N ASP A 239 -19.09 -11.41 -0.49
CA ASP A 239 -19.06 -11.52 0.98
C ASP A 239 -18.37 -10.32 1.66
N VAL A 240 -17.31 -9.78 1.03
CA VAL A 240 -16.58 -8.61 1.55
C VAL A 240 -17.47 -7.37 1.47
N LEU A 241 -18.13 -7.15 0.34
CA LEU A 241 -18.99 -5.99 0.13
C LEU A 241 -20.24 -6.06 1.01
N ASP A 242 -20.93 -7.20 1.05
CA ASP A 242 -22.07 -7.46 1.95
C ASP A 242 -21.71 -7.17 3.41
N ARG A 243 -20.52 -7.61 3.85
CA ARG A 243 -20.06 -7.37 5.23
C ARG A 243 -19.97 -5.89 5.55
N PHE A 244 -19.37 -5.08 4.68
CA PHE A 244 -19.21 -3.64 4.92
C PHE A 244 -20.52 -2.87 4.72
N GLU A 245 -21.35 -3.26 3.76
CA GLU A 245 -22.70 -2.71 3.57
C GLU A 245 -23.55 -2.92 4.83
N ASN A 246 -23.55 -4.13 5.41
CA ASN A 246 -24.27 -4.43 6.65
C ASN A 246 -23.76 -3.63 7.87
N GLN A 247 -22.55 -3.08 7.81
CA GLN A 247 -21.99 -2.18 8.82
C GLN A 247 -22.11 -0.70 8.42
N SER A 248 -22.75 -0.39 7.29
CA SER A 248 -22.85 0.97 6.72
C SER A 248 -21.49 1.63 6.50
N VAL A 249 -20.47 0.83 6.18
CA VAL A 249 -19.13 1.30 5.83
C VAL A 249 -19.03 1.40 4.30
N PRO A 250 -18.85 2.59 3.72
CA PRO A 250 -18.71 2.75 2.28
C PRO A 250 -17.43 2.07 1.77
N VAL A 251 -17.56 1.33 0.66
CA VAL A 251 -16.44 0.68 -0.02
C VAL A 251 -16.19 1.37 -1.37
N PHE A 252 -14.93 1.70 -1.65
CA PHE A 252 -14.46 2.18 -2.95
C PHE A 252 -13.61 1.07 -3.58
N ILE A 253 -14.10 0.44 -4.63
CA ILE A 253 -13.43 -0.69 -5.29
C ILE A 253 -12.93 -0.29 -6.69
N GLY A 254 -11.62 -0.39 -6.89
CA GLY A 254 -10.98 -0.01 -8.15
C GLY A 254 -10.97 -1.14 -9.17
N THR A 255 -11.36 -0.85 -10.41
CA THR A 255 -11.18 -1.77 -11.56
C THR A 255 -9.70 -2.02 -11.79
N VAL A 256 -9.28 -3.24 -12.13
CA VAL A 256 -7.88 -3.55 -12.40
C VAL A 256 -7.47 -3.17 -13.82
N ALA A 257 -6.28 -2.56 -13.95
CA ALA A 257 -5.67 -2.16 -15.21
C ALA A 257 -4.39 -2.96 -15.49
N SER A 258 -3.97 -3.05 -16.75
CA SER A 258 -2.70 -3.68 -17.12
C SER A 258 -2.11 -3.04 -18.37
N ASN A 259 -0.80 -3.18 -18.56
CA ASN A 259 -0.11 -2.75 -19.77
C ASN A 259 -0.54 -3.64 -20.94
N LEU A 260 -1.18 -3.02 -21.93
CA LEU A 260 -1.66 -3.69 -23.13
C LEU A 260 -0.65 -3.57 -24.27
N LYS A 261 -0.23 -2.34 -24.55
CA LYS A 261 0.53 -2.02 -25.76
C LYS A 261 1.96 -2.54 -25.73
N ASP A 262 2.63 -2.44 -24.58
CA ASP A 262 4.07 -2.73 -24.48
C ASP A 262 4.37 -4.13 -23.91
N GLN A 263 3.33 -4.88 -23.54
CA GLN A 263 3.46 -6.24 -23.01
C GLN A 263 2.92 -7.28 -24.01
N ALA A 264 3.85 -7.92 -24.72
CA ALA A 264 3.54 -9.10 -25.52
C ALA A 264 2.99 -10.24 -24.64
N PRO A 265 2.17 -11.17 -25.19
CA PRO A 265 1.69 -12.33 -24.47
C PRO A 265 2.83 -13.10 -23.80
N LEU A 266 2.62 -13.42 -22.53
CA LEU A 266 3.59 -14.16 -21.73
C LEU A 266 3.53 -15.65 -22.09
N GLY A 267 2.35 -16.19 -22.43
CA GLY A 267 2.18 -17.58 -22.90
C GLY A 267 2.57 -17.80 -24.36
N ASP A 268 2.54 -19.06 -24.81
CA ASP A 268 2.88 -19.46 -26.19
C ASP A 268 1.65 -19.62 -27.10
N ASN A 269 0.50 -19.06 -26.71
CA ASN A 269 -0.71 -19.12 -27.52
C ASN A 269 -0.57 -18.32 -28.83
N ASP A 270 -0.63 -19.02 -29.97
CA ASP A 270 -0.46 -18.43 -31.31
C ASP A 270 -1.48 -17.33 -31.62
N GLU A 271 -2.74 -17.48 -31.17
CA GLU A 271 -3.80 -16.48 -31.41
C GLU A 271 -3.56 -15.21 -30.61
N ALA A 272 -3.09 -15.33 -29.36
CA ALA A 272 -2.67 -14.20 -28.53
C ALA A 272 -1.51 -13.45 -29.19
N ILE A 273 -0.47 -14.18 -29.65
CA ILE A 273 0.70 -13.60 -30.33
C ILE A 273 0.29 -12.91 -31.64
N SER A 274 -0.61 -13.53 -32.40
CA SER A 274 -1.14 -12.97 -33.65
C SER A 274 -1.92 -11.68 -33.40
N SER A 275 -2.76 -11.67 -32.37
CA SER A 275 -3.54 -10.49 -31.96
C SER A 275 -2.63 -9.34 -31.52
N PHE A 276 -1.59 -9.62 -30.74
CA PHE A 276 -0.61 -8.62 -30.34
C PHE A 276 0.13 -8.03 -31.55
N THR A 277 0.62 -8.90 -32.44
CA THR A 277 1.28 -8.49 -33.69
C THR A 277 0.38 -7.62 -34.57
N LYS A 278 -0.91 -7.96 -34.65
CA LYS A 278 -1.91 -7.15 -35.34
C LYS A 278 -2.06 -5.77 -34.69
N GLY A 279 -2.10 -5.70 -33.36
CA GLY A 279 -2.15 -4.46 -32.58
C GLY A 279 -0.96 -3.54 -32.87
N VAL A 280 0.26 -4.09 -32.86
CA VAL A 280 1.49 -3.33 -33.20
C VAL A 280 1.38 -2.71 -34.60
N ARG A 281 0.99 -3.51 -35.61
CA ARG A 281 0.84 -3.03 -36.99
C ARG A 281 -0.21 -1.92 -37.11
N LEU A 282 -1.39 -2.11 -36.53
CA LEU A 282 -2.47 -1.12 -36.57
C LEU A 282 -2.07 0.18 -35.86
N PHE A 283 -1.31 0.09 -34.76
CA PHE A 283 -0.80 1.26 -34.06
C PHE A 283 0.21 2.04 -34.92
N GLU A 284 1.13 1.35 -35.60
CA GLU A 284 2.07 1.97 -36.56
C GLU A 284 1.36 2.61 -37.76
N GLU A 285 0.22 2.07 -38.18
CA GLU A 285 -0.66 2.62 -39.23
C GLU A 285 -1.50 3.83 -38.74
N GLY A 286 -1.48 4.14 -37.44
CA GLY A 286 -2.25 5.23 -36.83
C GLY A 286 -3.70 4.87 -36.47
N GLU A 287 -4.09 3.59 -36.60
CA GLU A 287 -5.42 3.08 -36.26
C GLU A 287 -5.52 2.73 -34.76
N VAL A 288 -5.45 3.75 -33.90
CA VAL A 288 -5.33 3.59 -32.44
C VAL A 288 -6.45 2.73 -31.82
N ASN A 289 -7.72 2.97 -32.18
CA ASN A 289 -8.84 2.19 -31.62
C ASN A 289 -8.76 0.71 -32.01
N SER A 290 -8.55 0.43 -33.30
CA SER A 290 -8.38 -0.94 -33.81
C SER A 290 -7.18 -1.65 -33.18
N ALA A 291 -6.10 -0.90 -32.91
CA ALA A 291 -4.92 -1.40 -32.21
C ALA A 291 -5.24 -1.74 -30.74
N SER A 292 -5.98 -0.87 -30.05
CA SER A 292 -6.44 -1.10 -28.67
C SER A 292 -7.23 -2.41 -28.57
N ASP A 293 -8.21 -2.61 -29.46
CA ASP A 293 -9.02 -3.83 -29.51
C ASP A 293 -8.15 -5.09 -29.71
N ALA A 294 -7.15 -5.01 -30.59
CA ALA A 294 -6.25 -6.12 -30.87
C ALA A 294 -5.29 -6.43 -29.69
N PHE A 295 -4.79 -5.41 -29.00
CA PHE A 295 -4.00 -5.61 -27.77
C PHE A 295 -4.85 -6.16 -26.63
N PHE A 296 -6.09 -5.69 -26.49
CA PHE A 296 -7.04 -6.23 -25.53
C PHE A 296 -7.32 -7.72 -25.80
N GLN A 297 -7.58 -8.09 -27.05
CA GLN A 297 -7.76 -9.49 -27.45
C GLN A 297 -6.52 -10.34 -27.14
N ALA A 298 -5.32 -9.80 -27.37
CA ALA A 298 -4.08 -10.48 -27.03
C ALA A 298 -3.95 -10.75 -25.52
N LYS A 299 -4.36 -9.81 -24.66
CA LYS A 299 -4.43 -10.01 -23.20
C LYS A 299 -5.41 -11.13 -22.84
N GLU A 300 -6.62 -11.12 -23.41
CA GLU A 300 -7.65 -12.10 -23.03
C GLU A 300 -7.28 -13.54 -23.40
N LEU A 301 -6.59 -13.71 -24.54
CA LEU A 301 -6.12 -15.00 -25.06
C LEU A 301 -4.81 -15.48 -24.40
N ASP A 302 -4.10 -14.61 -23.67
CA ASP A 302 -2.87 -14.97 -22.97
C ASP A 302 -3.18 -15.92 -21.81
N ALA A 303 -2.76 -17.18 -21.94
CA ALA A 303 -3.03 -18.22 -20.96
C ALA A 303 -2.17 -18.08 -19.68
N ILE A 304 -1.15 -17.22 -19.69
CA ILE A 304 -0.43 -16.81 -18.49
C ILE A 304 -1.12 -15.57 -17.92
N ARG A 305 -2.13 -15.82 -17.09
CA ARG A 305 -3.05 -14.81 -16.54
C ARG A 305 -2.51 -13.98 -15.37
N PHE A 306 -1.32 -13.41 -15.54
CA PHE A 306 -0.85 -12.36 -14.62
C PHE A 306 -1.49 -11.00 -14.89
N ARG A 307 -1.90 -10.75 -16.13
CA ARG A 307 -2.85 -9.68 -16.44
C ARG A 307 -4.25 -10.23 -16.21
N ALA A 308 -5.04 -9.56 -15.36
CA ALA A 308 -6.40 -9.98 -15.06
C ALA A 308 -7.26 -10.01 -16.33
N PRO A 309 -8.11 -11.04 -16.52
CA PRO A 309 -9.09 -11.05 -17.59
C PRO A 309 -10.14 -9.96 -17.35
N GLU A 310 -10.79 -9.48 -18.41
CA GLU A 310 -11.81 -8.44 -18.28
C GLU A 310 -12.97 -8.86 -17.39
N LYS A 311 -13.22 -10.17 -17.31
CA LYS A 311 -14.23 -10.76 -16.44
C LYS A 311 -14.09 -10.35 -14.97
N ILE A 312 -12.88 -10.06 -14.49
CA ILE A 312 -12.66 -9.52 -13.13
C ILE A 312 -13.28 -8.13 -12.97
N ASN A 313 -13.12 -7.23 -13.94
CA ASN A 313 -13.72 -5.89 -13.92
C ASN A 313 -15.25 -5.94 -14.06
N GLU A 314 -15.78 -6.89 -14.84
CA GLU A 314 -17.22 -7.16 -14.92
C GLU A 314 -17.79 -7.57 -13.55
N VAL A 315 -17.08 -8.46 -12.83
CA VAL A 315 -17.46 -8.88 -11.48
C VAL A 315 -17.38 -7.70 -10.51
N ILE A 316 -16.29 -6.92 -10.53
CA ILE A 316 -16.18 -5.69 -9.70
C ILE A 316 -17.39 -4.80 -9.90
N SER A 317 -17.77 -4.53 -11.15
CA SER A 317 -18.87 -3.63 -11.48
C SER A 317 -20.23 -4.20 -11.03
N THR A 318 -20.44 -5.50 -11.24
CA THR A 318 -21.69 -6.19 -10.91
C THR A 318 -21.91 -6.26 -9.40
N GLU A 319 -20.89 -6.73 -8.67
CA GLU A 319 -20.96 -6.88 -7.22
C GLU A 319 -20.99 -5.52 -6.51
N ALA A 320 -20.25 -4.53 -7.01
CA ALA A 320 -20.32 -3.18 -6.45
C ALA A 320 -21.71 -2.56 -6.59
N TYR A 321 -22.36 -2.74 -7.74
CA TYR A 321 -23.74 -2.29 -7.93
C TYR A 321 -24.72 -2.98 -6.98
N GLU A 322 -24.60 -4.30 -6.81
CA GLU A 322 -25.49 -5.08 -5.94
C GLU A 322 -25.40 -4.66 -4.46
N TYR A 323 -24.19 -4.42 -3.95
CA TYR A 323 -23.93 -4.12 -2.53
C TYR A 323 -23.67 -2.62 -2.25
N GLY A 324 -24.00 -1.74 -3.20
CA GLY A 324 -23.90 -0.29 -3.02
C GLY A 324 -22.47 0.26 -2.85
N ALA A 325 -21.45 -0.47 -3.32
CA ALA A 325 -20.07 0.00 -3.34
C ALA A 325 -19.80 0.94 -4.52
N GLU A 326 -18.85 1.86 -4.37
CA GLU A 326 -18.48 2.81 -5.41
C GLU A 326 -17.36 2.22 -6.28
N VAL A 327 -17.62 2.06 -7.57
CA VAL A 327 -16.61 1.64 -8.54
C VAL A 327 -15.70 2.83 -8.88
N VAL A 328 -14.39 2.62 -8.77
CA VAL A 328 -13.36 3.59 -9.12
C VAL A 328 -12.64 3.11 -10.38
N ASP A 329 -12.89 3.76 -11.52
CA ASP A 329 -12.45 3.27 -12.83
C ASP A 329 -10.97 3.59 -13.12
N VAL A 330 -10.09 2.82 -12.47
CA VAL A 330 -8.64 2.86 -12.67
C VAL A 330 -8.24 2.32 -14.05
N ASN A 331 -9.06 1.48 -14.69
CA ASN A 331 -8.77 0.96 -16.04
C ASN A 331 -8.85 2.08 -17.08
N SER A 332 -9.94 2.84 -17.09
CA SER A 332 -10.07 4.03 -17.94
C SER A 332 -9.05 5.11 -17.56
N LEU A 333 -8.69 5.23 -16.29
CA LEU A 333 -7.61 6.15 -15.87
C LEU A 333 -6.28 5.80 -16.53
N ALA A 334 -5.90 4.52 -16.55
CA ALA A 334 -4.65 4.07 -17.16
C ALA A 334 -4.63 4.37 -18.66
N GLU A 335 -5.73 4.12 -19.38
CA GLU A 335 -5.87 4.47 -20.79
C GLU A 335 -5.71 5.98 -21.03
N ASN A 336 -6.41 6.81 -20.26
CA ASN A 336 -6.39 8.26 -20.41
C ASN A 336 -5.05 8.91 -20.04
N LYS A 337 -4.29 8.31 -19.10
CA LYS A 337 -2.99 8.80 -18.67
C LYS A 337 -1.84 8.29 -19.53
N SER A 338 -2.05 7.19 -20.27
CA SER A 338 -1.07 6.67 -21.21
C SER A 338 -0.87 7.59 -22.42
N ARG A 339 0.38 7.80 -22.81
CA ARG A 339 0.76 8.68 -23.94
C ARG A 339 0.17 8.23 -25.27
N SER A 340 -0.03 6.94 -25.44
CA SER A 340 -0.60 6.35 -26.65
C SER A 340 -2.13 6.28 -26.66
N THR A 341 -2.80 6.74 -25.60
CA THR A 341 -4.24 6.52 -25.32
C THR A 341 -4.64 5.03 -25.35
N ILE A 342 -3.67 4.15 -25.11
CA ILE A 342 -3.81 2.72 -24.85
C ILE A 342 -2.94 2.47 -23.60
N PRO A 343 -3.40 1.69 -22.61
CA PRO A 343 -2.57 1.35 -21.44
C PRO A 343 -1.16 0.87 -21.84
N ASP A 344 -0.14 1.63 -21.43
CA ASP A 344 1.25 1.50 -21.89
C ASP A 344 2.29 1.81 -20.78
N SER A 345 3.57 1.69 -21.13
CA SER A 345 4.73 1.92 -20.25
C SER A 345 4.92 3.36 -19.76
N SER A 346 4.05 4.30 -20.12
CA SER A 346 4.01 5.62 -19.50
C SER A 346 3.09 5.72 -18.29
N PHE A 347 2.37 4.63 -17.98
CA PHE A 347 1.62 4.44 -16.75
C PHE A 347 2.12 3.23 -15.94
N PHE A 348 2.73 2.23 -16.59
CA PHE A 348 3.20 1.01 -15.95
C PHE A 348 4.72 0.83 -16.02
N VAL A 349 5.31 0.25 -14.98
CA VAL A 349 6.73 -0.17 -14.97
C VAL A 349 6.94 -1.56 -15.59
N ASP A 350 5.90 -2.37 -15.65
CA ASP A 350 5.91 -3.72 -16.20
C ASP A 350 4.54 -4.06 -16.84
N HIS A 351 4.16 -5.34 -16.84
CA HIS A 351 2.86 -5.81 -17.31
C HIS A 351 1.62 -5.26 -16.58
N LEU A 352 1.72 -4.81 -15.31
CA LEU A 352 0.54 -4.36 -14.54
C LEU A 352 0.80 -3.37 -13.41
N HIS A 353 2.05 -3.21 -12.95
CA HIS A 353 2.35 -2.34 -11.82
C HIS A 353 2.45 -0.89 -12.28
N PRO A 354 1.69 0.05 -11.68
CA PRO A 354 1.80 1.46 -11.99
C PRO A 354 3.21 1.99 -11.73
N ASP A 355 3.65 2.96 -12.51
CA ASP A 355 4.81 3.78 -12.15
C ASP A 355 4.44 4.82 -11.08
N TRP A 356 5.40 5.69 -10.74
CA TRP A 356 5.20 6.70 -9.71
C TRP A 356 4.03 7.64 -10.05
N GLU A 357 3.99 8.14 -11.29
CA GLU A 357 2.93 8.99 -11.82
C GLU A 357 1.59 8.25 -11.93
N GLY A 358 1.60 6.95 -12.22
CA GLY A 358 0.44 6.07 -12.18
C GLY A 358 -0.12 5.92 -10.77
N HIS A 359 0.73 5.72 -9.76
CA HIS A 359 0.32 5.76 -8.35
C HIS A 359 -0.28 7.12 -7.95
N GLN A 360 0.29 8.23 -8.44
CA GLN A 360 -0.28 9.57 -8.24
C GLN A 360 -1.66 9.71 -8.83
N ALA A 361 -1.85 9.24 -10.07
CA ALA A 361 -3.12 9.30 -10.75
C ALA A 361 -4.19 8.45 -10.04
N ILE A 362 -3.83 7.26 -9.56
CA ILE A 362 -4.74 6.39 -8.81
C ILE A 362 -5.16 7.05 -7.51
N ALA A 363 -4.20 7.59 -6.74
CA ALA A 363 -4.48 8.32 -5.51
C ALA A 363 -5.45 9.50 -5.75
N ASP A 364 -5.30 10.19 -6.87
CA ASP A 364 -6.17 11.31 -7.24
C ASP A 364 -7.58 10.91 -7.56
N LEU A 365 -7.73 9.85 -8.34
CA LEU A 365 -9.04 9.34 -8.67
C LEU A 365 -9.79 8.91 -7.40
N PHE A 366 -9.14 8.18 -6.49
CA PHE A 366 -9.76 7.82 -5.21
C PHE A 366 -10.10 9.04 -4.36
N PHE A 367 -9.19 10.03 -4.24
CA PHE A 367 -9.46 11.25 -3.48
C PHE A 367 -10.68 12.00 -4.03
N GLU A 368 -10.75 12.20 -5.35
CA GLU A 368 -11.84 12.92 -6.00
C GLU A 368 -13.18 12.21 -5.79
N VAL A 369 -13.20 10.88 -5.92
CA VAL A 369 -14.40 10.09 -5.69
C VAL A 369 -14.82 10.15 -4.22
N MET A 370 -13.89 10.04 -3.27
CA MET A 370 -14.17 10.13 -1.83
C MET A 370 -14.74 11.51 -1.44
N VAL A 371 -14.12 12.61 -1.88
CA VAL A 371 -14.61 13.97 -1.63
C VAL A 371 -16.01 14.17 -2.23
N ASN A 372 -16.31 13.55 -3.36
CA ASN A 372 -17.63 13.67 -3.98
C ASN A 372 -18.71 12.83 -3.28
N LYS A 373 -18.35 11.68 -2.70
CA LYS A 373 -19.30 10.69 -2.17
C LYS A 373 -19.48 10.76 -0.65
N LEU A 374 -18.47 11.19 0.10
CA LEU A 374 -18.48 11.23 1.55
C LEU A 374 -18.75 12.66 2.04
N GLU A 375 -19.93 12.90 2.61
CA GLU A 375 -20.37 14.25 2.99
C GLU A 375 -19.48 14.88 4.08
N ASN A 376 -18.99 14.08 5.04
CA ASN A 376 -18.06 14.56 6.07
C ASN A 376 -16.72 15.02 5.46
N ILE A 377 -16.18 14.26 4.51
CA ILE A 377 -14.94 14.62 3.80
C ILE A 377 -15.16 15.83 2.90
N LYS A 378 -16.29 15.89 2.20
CA LYS A 378 -16.66 17.05 1.38
C LYS A 378 -16.79 18.33 2.21
N ALA A 379 -17.41 18.25 3.38
CA ALA A 379 -17.59 19.38 4.28
C ALA A 379 -16.26 19.86 4.88
N ALA A 380 -15.35 18.92 5.15
CA ALA A 380 -14.01 19.19 5.67
C ALA A 380 -12.99 19.57 4.57
N TYR A 381 -13.32 19.37 3.29
CA TYR A 381 -12.42 19.64 2.18
C TYR A 381 -12.11 21.13 2.05
N SER A 382 -10.82 21.45 2.04
CA SER A 382 -10.29 22.78 1.82
C SER A 382 -9.05 22.68 0.95
N PRO A 383 -9.04 23.26 -0.27
CA PRO A 383 -7.87 23.25 -1.14
C PRO A 383 -6.66 23.91 -0.47
N ASN A 384 -5.51 23.27 -0.52
CA ASN A 384 -4.29 23.73 0.15
C ASN A 384 -3.27 24.26 -0.85
N ILE A 385 -2.89 25.53 -0.71
CA ILE A 385 -1.96 26.21 -1.63
C ILE A 385 -0.54 25.63 -1.63
N LEU A 386 -0.18 24.88 -0.59
CA LEU A 386 1.11 24.19 -0.48
C LEU A 386 1.04 22.73 -0.94
N PHE A 387 -0.15 22.25 -1.33
CA PHE A 387 -0.28 20.91 -1.88
C PHE A 387 0.09 20.92 -3.36
N GLU A 388 1.16 20.20 -3.70
CA GLU A 388 1.56 19.95 -5.08
C GLU A 388 2.03 18.50 -5.24
N ARG A 389 1.85 17.96 -6.46
CA ARG A 389 2.39 16.65 -6.82
C ARG A 389 3.91 16.67 -6.79
N THR A 390 4.47 15.66 -6.15
CA THR A 390 5.92 15.54 -6.00
C THR A 390 6.51 14.60 -7.04
N SER A 391 7.77 14.83 -7.39
CA SER A 391 8.55 13.87 -8.17
C SER A 391 9.26 12.88 -7.25
N THR A 392 9.37 11.64 -7.70
CA THR A 392 10.15 10.57 -7.05
C THR A 392 11.63 10.98 -6.84
N THR A 393 12.32 10.32 -5.90
CA THR A 393 13.76 10.54 -5.62
C THR A 393 14.63 9.62 -6.47
N GLN A 394 15.91 9.98 -6.64
CA GLN A 394 16.85 9.11 -7.36
C GLN A 394 17.03 7.76 -6.64
N PHE A 395 17.06 7.76 -5.31
CA PHE A 395 17.09 6.54 -4.51
C PHE A 395 15.90 5.64 -4.85
N GLU A 396 14.69 6.21 -4.82
CA GLU A 396 13.45 5.45 -5.02
C GLU A 396 13.31 4.92 -6.45
N LYS A 397 13.75 5.70 -7.46
CA LYS A 397 13.83 5.23 -8.85
C LYS A 397 14.67 3.97 -8.99
N ILE A 398 15.87 3.93 -8.40
CA ILE A 398 16.73 2.75 -8.53
C ILE A 398 16.26 1.61 -7.64
N TYR A 399 15.80 1.91 -6.43
CA TYR A 399 15.27 0.91 -5.50
C TYR A 399 14.11 0.13 -6.13
N SER A 400 13.24 0.81 -6.88
CA SER A 400 12.11 0.21 -7.62
C SER A 400 12.50 -0.43 -8.96
N THR A 401 13.48 0.12 -9.69
CA THR A 401 13.89 -0.44 -10.99
C THR A 401 14.54 -1.82 -10.83
N VAL A 402 15.38 -2.02 -9.81
CA VAL A 402 16.11 -3.29 -9.62
C VAL A 402 15.19 -4.53 -9.48
N PRO A 403 14.12 -4.53 -8.67
CA PRO A 403 13.18 -5.66 -8.63
C PRO A 403 12.47 -5.88 -9.97
N VAL A 404 12.12 -4.83 -10.70
CA VAL A 404 11.50 -4.93 -12.04
C VAL A 404 12.48 -5.54 -13.04
N ASP A 405 13.75 -5.13 -13.02
CA ASP A 405 14.80 -5.73 -13.83
C ASP A 405 14.97 -7.21 -13.48
N ARG A 406 14.95 -7.58 -12.18
CA ARG A 406 15.02 -8.99 -11.78
C ARG A 406 13.82 -9.77 -12.30
N LEU A 407 12.63 -9.19 -12.21
CA LEU A 407 11.37 -9.81 -12.62
C LEU A 407 11.35 -10.07 -14.14
N THR A 408 11.74 -9.08 -14.93
CA THR A 408 11.64 -9.08 -16.41
C THR A 408 12.86 -9.67 -17.12
N SER A 409 13.96 -9.94 -16.40
CA SER A 409 15.15 -10.62 -16.95
C SER A 409 14.98 -12.13 -17.13
N GLY A 410 13.89 -12.71 -16.63
CA GLY A 410 13.65 -14.15 -16.66
C GLY A 410 12.30 -14.56 -17.23
N TYR A 411 12.02 -15.84 -17.19
CA TYR A 411 10.72 -16.39 -17.57
C TYR A 411 9.59 -15.82 -16.66
N PRO A 412 8.39 -15.49 -17.18
CA PRO A 412 7.92 -15.67 -18.55
C PRO A 412 8.22 -14.50 -19.52
N PHE A 413 8.86 -13.42 -19.08
CA PHE A 413 9.17 -12.26 -19.94
C PHE A 413 10.25 -12.57 -20.98
N GLN A 414 11.25 -13.37 -20.60
CA GLN A 414 12.29 -13.86 -21.50
C GLN A 414 12.26 -15.38 -21.54
N LYS A 415 11.83 -15.93 -22.68
CA LYS A 415 11.65 -17.37 -22.89
C LYS A 415 12.93 -18.01 -23.41
N GLY A 416 13.10 -19.30 -23.11
CA GLY A 416 14.20 -20.12 -23.64
C GLY A 416 15.59 -19.85 -23.06
N LEU A 417 15.71 -19.02 -22.03
CA LEU A 417 16.95 -18.80 -21.30
C LEU A 417 17.17 -19.89 -20.24
N SER A 418 18.44 -20.27 -20.02
CA SER A 418 18.82 -21.02 -18.82
C SER A 418 18.80 -20.10 -17.60
N GLU A 419 18.66 -20.68 -16.41
CA GLU A 419 18.70 -19.92 -15.15
C GLU A 419 19.97 -19.07 -15.02
N GLU A 420 21.13 -19.61 -15.44
CA GLU A 420 22.40 -18.88 -15.42
C GLU A 420 22.40 -17.70 -16.39
N ALA A 421 21.77 -17.85 -17.56
CA ALA A 421 21.66 -16.78 -18.55
C ALA A 421 20.72 -15.66 -18.07
N GLU A 422 19.59 -16.00 -17.46
CA GLU A 422 18.66 -15.06 -16.82
C GLU A 422 19.37 -14.26 -15.72
N TYR A 423 20.07 -14.98 -14.83
CA TYR A 423 20.80 -14.35 -13.72
C TYR A 423 21.96 -13.49 -14.22
N ALA A 424 22.72 -13.93 -15.23
CA ALA A 424 23.78 -13.14 -15.83
C ALA A 424 23.24 -11.87 -16.52
N GLY A 425 22.04 -11.94 -17.12
CA GLY A 425 21.32 -10.80 -17.66
C GLY A 425 21.01 -9.76 -16.60
N PHE A 426 20.33 -10.19 -15.53
CA PHE A 426 20.03 -9.35 -14.37
C PHE A 426 21.30 -8.76 -13.74
N GLN A 427 22.35 -9.57 -13.55
CA GLN A 427 23.60 -9.13 -12.92
C GLN A 427 24.23 -7.95 -13.69
N ARG A 428 24.19 -7.95 -15.02
CA ARG A 428 24.70 -6.81 -15.82
C ARG A 428 23.90 -5.53 -15.57
N LEU A 429 22.58 -5.62 -15.49
CA LEU A 429 21.72 -4.46 -15.17
C LEU A 429 22.00 -3.95 -13.76
N TYR A 430 22.09 -4.86 -12.79
CA TYR A 430 22.43 -4.55 -11.41
C TYR A 430 23.78 -3.84 -11.28
N ASP A 431 24.82 -4.36 -11.93
CA ASP A 431 26.16 -3.75 -11.92
C ASP A 431 26.16 -2.36 -12.57
N ALA A 432 25.37 -2.17 -13.63
CA ALA A 432 25.21 -0.88 -14.29
C ALA A 432 24.55 0.17 -13.38
N HIS A 433 23.54 -0.22 -12.59
CA HIS A 433 22.93 0.67 -11.58
C HIS A 433 23.94 1.03 -10.50
N GLN A 434 24.68 0.05 -9.98
CA GLN A 434 25.68 0.30 -8.93
C GLN A 434 26.81 1.23 -9.38
N ALA A 435 27.20 1.17 -10.65
CA ALA A 435 28.30 1.95 -11.20
C ALA A 435 27.93 3.42 -11.53
N ARG A 436 26.64 3.76 -11.56
CA ARG A 436 26.15 5.05 -12.07
C ARG A 436 26.40 6.21 -11.10
N SER A 437 26.06 6.04 -9.82
CA SER A 437 26.29 7.05 -8.77
C SER A 437 26.32 6.42 -7.38
N TYR A 438 26.77 7.17 -6.38
CA TYR A 438 26.78 6.69 -5.00
C TYR A 438 25.37 6.42 -4.46
N VAL A 439 24.39 7.27 -4.81
CA VAL A 439 22.98 7.08 -4.41
C VAL A 439 22.39 5.83 -5.08
N ASP A 440 22.68 5.62 -6.36
CA ASP A 440 22.22 4.44 -7.10
C ASP A 440 22.83 3.16 -6.52
N SER A 441 24.11 3.20 -6.15
CA SER A 441 24.80 2.10 -5.48
C SER A 441 24.15 1.75 -4.14
N ILE A 442 23.82 2.76 -3.33
CA ILE A 442 23.10 2.55 -2.05
C ILE A 442 21.72 1.93 -2.34
N ALA A 443 20.95 2.48 -3.27
CA ALA A 443 19.60 2.00 -3.59
C ALA A 443 19.60 0.54 -4.06
N ALA A 444 20.40 0.22 -5.10
CA ALA A 444 20.47 -1.12 -5.67
C ALA A 444 20.95 -2.15 -4.64
N THR A 445 22.00 -1.82 -3.87
CA THR A 445 22.52 -2.70 -2.83
C THR A 445 21.52 -2.88 -1.69
N SER A 446 20.75 -1.83 -1.36
CA SER A 446 19.77 -1.93 -0.27
C SER A 446 18.65 -2.91 -0.59
N TRP A 447 18.15 -2.90 -1.82
CA TRP A 447 17.19 -3.91 -2.26
C TRP A 447 17.80 -5.32 -2.23
N ARG A 448 18.96 -5.52 -2.89
CA ARG A 448 19.56 -6.86 -3.05
C ARG A 448 19.98 -7.49 -1.74
N MET A 449 20.54 -6.70 -0.84
CA MET A 449 21.04 -7.17 0.46
C MET A 449 19.98 -7.09 1.56
N GLN A 450 18.73 -6.71 1.23
CA GLN A 450 17.65 -6.48 2.19
C GLN A 450 18.06 -5.56 3.34
N ARG A 451 18.84 -4.52 3.01
CA ARG A 451 19.26 -3.52 4.00
C ARG A 451 18.03 -2.74 4.48
N PRO A 452 17.88 -2.46 5.79
CA PRO A 452 16.80 -1.60 6.28
C PRO A 452 16.79 -0.26 5.54
N VAL A 453 15.64 0.07 4.93
CA VAL A 453 15.48 1.26 4.09
C VAL A 453 15.76 2.54 4.87
N SER A 454 15.38 2.61 6.14
CA SER A 454 15.67 3.75 7.03
C SER A 454 17.18 4.03 7.18
N LEU A 455 18.03 3.00 7.22
CA LEU A 455 19.48 3.15 7.26
C LEU A 455 20.03 3.62 5.92
N ALA A 456 19.50 3.08 4.81
CA ALA A 456 19.89 3.51 3.47
C ALA A 456 19.54 4.99 3.22
N LEU A 457 18.34 5.43 3.60
CA LEU A 457 17.90 6.82 3.52
C LEU A 457 18.79 7.74 4.37
N THR A 458 19.21 7.29 5.57
CA THR A 458 20.13 8.06 6.42
C THR A 458 21.49 8.30 5.72
N ASP A 459 22.03 7.29 5.05
CA ASP A 459 23.27 7.44 4.27
C ASP A 459 23.09 8.41 3.09
N VAL A 460 21.97 8.31 2.38
CA VAL A 460 21.65 9.21 1.26
C VAL A 460 21.49 10.65 1.74
N ILE A 461 20.83 10.88 2.88
CA ILE A 461 20.71 12.20 3.51
C ILE A 461 22.09 12.77 3.84
N ASN A 462 22.96 11.99 4.48
CA ASN A 462 24.31 12.42 4.83
C ASN A 462 25.13 12.77 3.59
N TYR A 463 25.06 11.92 2.55
CA TYR A 463 25.73 12.17 1.28
C TYR A 463 25.20 13.43 0.58
N SER A 464 23.88 13.54 0.39
CA SER A 464 23.27 14.71 -0.26
C SER A 464 23.52 16.01 0.49
N SER A 465 23.54 15.97 1.83
CA SER A 465 23.91 17.12 2.66
C SER A 465 25.35 17.57 2.39
N ASN A 466 26.30 16.63 2.31
CA ASN A 466 27.70 16.92 1.95
C ASN A 466 27.84 17.48 0.52
N GLN A 467 26.98 17.05 -0.41
CA GLN A 467 26.90 17.59 -1.78
C GLN A 467 26.13 18.92 -1.87
N ARG A 468 25.56 19.41 -0.77
CA ARG A 468 24.68 20.60 -0.71
C ARG A 468 23.45 20.48 -1.60
N ASP A 469 22.97 19.25 -1.84
CA ASP A 469 21.70 18.98 -2.52
C ASP A 469 20.55 19.06 -1.53
N SER A 470 20.10 20.28 -1.27
CA SER A 470 19.06 20.53 -0.27
C SER A 470 17.70 19.93 -0.62
N LEU A 471 17.35 19.85 -1.92
CA LEU A 471 16.07 19.25 -2.32
C LEU A 471 16.08 17.76 -2.00
N SER A 472 17.15 17.05 -2.37
CA SER A 472 17.31 15.64 -2.04
C SER A 472 17.23 15.40 -0.53
N VAL A 473 17.92 16.22 0.28
CA VAL A 473 17.87 16.07 1.74
C VAL A 473 16.45 16.19 2.28
N VAL A 474 15.68 17.19 1.87
CA VAL A 474 14.29 17.38 2.33
C VAL A 474 13.41 16.21 1.90
N LYS A 475 13.49 15.78 0.64
CA LYS A 475 12.72 14.63 0.14
C LYS A 475 13.02 13.35 0.91
N HIS A 476 14.28 13.06 1.20
CA HIS A 476 14.64 11.84 1.94
C HIS A 476 14.27 11.92 3.43
N TYR A 477 14.24 13.12 4.05
CA TYR A 477 13.65 13.28 5.39
C TYR A 477 12.15 13.00 5.41
N GLN A 478 11.41 13.40 4.37
CA GLN A 478 10.00 13.04 4.21
C GLN A 478 9.82 11.52 4.12
N GLN A 479 10.62 10.83 3.30
CA GLN A 479 10.58 9.37 3.20
C GLN A 479 10.96 8.68 4.53
N LEU A 480 11.96 9.22 5.23
CA LEU A 480 12.43 8.69 6.51
C LEU A 480 11.39 8.87 7.63
N ALA A 481 10.55 9.92 7.56
CA ALA A 481 9.50 10.15 8.55
C ALA A 481 8.52 8.98 8.65
N TYR A 482 8.13 8.35 7.54
CA TYR A 482 7.27 7.15 7.55
C TYR A 482 7.89 5.95 8.28
N TRP A 483 9.22 5.82 8.29
CA TRP A 483 9.91 4.74 9.00
C TRP A 483 10.24 5.07 10.45
N GLN A 484 10.30 6.35 10.79
CA GLN A 484 10.85 6.86 12.05
C GLN A 484 9.92 7.90 12.67
N ILE A 485 8.61 7.70 12.54
CA ILE A 485 7.60 8.68 12.95
C ILE A 485 7.65 8.99 14.45
N TYR A 486 8.19 8.09 15.27
CA TYR A 486 8.36 8.30 16.72
C TYR A 486 9.74 8.84 17.12
N ASN A 487 10.66 9.08 16.17
CA ASN A 487 12.00 9.59 16.45
C ASN A 487 12.04 11.12 16.38
N GLU A 488 11.54 11.80 17.41
CA GLU A 488 11.42 13.27 17.41
C GLU A 488 12.73 14.01 17.09
N ASN A 489 13.86 13.54 17.64
CA ASN A 489 15.15 14.19 17.43
C ASN A 489 15.56 14.17 15.95
N LEU A 490 15.25 13.09 15.25
CA LEU A 490 15.48 12.97 13.81
C LEU A 490 14.52 13.87 13.02
N LEU A 491 13.24 13.88 13.41
CA LEU A 491 12.21 14.69 12.76
C LEU A 491 12.48 16.20 12.90
N LYS A 492 12.89 16.66 14.09
CA LYS A 492 13.31 18.05 14.34
C LYS A 492 14.46 18.46 13.44
N LYS A 493 15.45 17.58 13.22
CA LYS A 493 16.56 17.85 12.28
C LYS A 493 16.05 18.00 10.84
N GLY A 494 15.15 17.13 10.41
CA GLY A 494 14.53 17.19 9.08
C GLY A 494 13.75 18.49 8.87
N VAL A 495 12.87 18.83 9.81
CA VAL A 495 12.06 20.06 9.78
C VAL A 495 12.93 21.31 9.81
N ALA A 496 13.92 21.36 10.71
CA ALA A 496 14.85 22.48 10.77
C ALA A 496 15.62 22.66 9.45
N TYR A 497 16.05 21.56 8.82
CA TYR A 497 16.70 21.63 7.51
C TYR A 497 15.73 22.17 6.44
N ALA A 498 14.52 21.62 6.39
CA ALA A 498 13.49 21.96 5.40
C ALA A 498 13.10 23.45 5.47
N ILE A 499 12.78 23.95 6.67
CA ILE A 499 12.38 25.35 6.89
C ILE A 499 13.53 26.32 6.63
N ASN A 500 14.75 26.00 7.06
CA ASN A 500 15.91 26.86 6.83
C ASN A 500 16.27 26.99 5.35
N SER A 501 15.89 26.02 4.52
CA SER A 501 16.13 26.07 3.06
C SER A 501 15.32 27.17 2.37
N ARG A 502 14.11 27.50 2.88
CA ARG A 502 13.15 28.48 2.33
C ARG A 502 12.85 28.33 0.83
N LYS A 503 12.97 27.10 0.31
CA LYS A 503 12.86 26.80 -1.12
C LYS A 503 11.84 25.72 -1.44
N PHE A 504 11.53 24.86 -0.47
CA PHE A 504 10.82 23.61 -0.70
C PHE A 504 9.61 23.52 0.22
N ASP A 505 8.79 24.57 0.21
CA ASP A 505 7.70 24.74 1.18
C ASP A 505 6.64 23.64 1.02
N THR A 506 6.32 23.20 -0.21
CA THR A 506 5.48 22.01 -0.49
C THR A 506 5.97 20.78 0.28
N TYR A 507 7.25 20.43 0.13
CA TYR A 507 7.85 19.27 0.79
C TYR A 507 7.94 19.45 2.31
N SER A 508 8.13 20.69 2.76
CA SER A 508 8.20 21.02 4.19
C SER A 508 6.83 20.88 4.85
N ALA A 509 5.78 21.33 4.17
CA ALA A 509 4.39 21.16 4.58
C ALA A 509 4.03 19.68 4.64
N GLN A 510 4.31 18.91 3.60
CA GLN A 510 4.07 17.46 3.58
C GLN A 510 4.77 16.74 4.72
N LEU A 511 6.07 17.02 4.95
CA LEU A 511 6.81 16.46 6.08
C LEU A 511 6.14 16.78 7.43
N LEU A 512 5.73 18.04 7.63
CA LEU A 512 5.09 18.46 8.88
C LEU A 512 3.71 17.81 9.07
N HIS A 513 2.91 17.69 8.01
CA HIS A 513 1.63 16.98 8.03
C HIS A 513 1.80 15.49 8.33
N ILE A 514 2.83 14.82 7.80
CA ILE A 514 3.19 13.44 8.21
C ILE A 514 3.49 13.41 9.71
N ILE A 515 4.34 14.33 10.20
CA ILE A 515 4.77 14.34 11.60
C ILE A 515 3.58 14.53 12.55
N LEU A 516 2.66 15.40 12.16
CA LEU A 516 1.47 15.79 12.93
C LEU A 516 0.27 14.85 12.69
N SER A 517 0.40 13.81 11.85
CA SER A 517 -0.65 12.80 11.67
C SER A 517 -0.77 11.82 12.85
N ILE A 518 0.14 11.94 13.83
CA ILE A 518 0.06 11.25 15.11
C ILE A 518 0.19 12.29 16.21
N GLU A 519 -0.39 12.00 17.38
CA GLU A 519 -0.38 12.87 18.56
C GLU A 519 1.05 13.24 18.98
N ARG A 520 1.25 14.52 19.35
CA ARG A 520 2.53 15.10 19.76
C ARG A 520 2.38 16.01 20.95
N ASP A 521 3.31 15.92 21.89
CA ASP A 521 3.42 16.85 23.01
C ASP A 521 4.21 18.12 22.67
N ASP A 522 5.08 18.07 21.66
CA ASP A 522 5.96 19.21 21.34
C ASP A 522 5.28 20.21 20.39
N PRO A 523 5.06 21.48 20.82
CA PRO A 523 4.44 22.52 19.99
C PRO A 523 5.31 22.96 18.80
N TYR A 524 6.56 22.51 18.69
CA TYR A 524 7.51 22.90 17.64
C TYR A 524 6.99 22.61 16.24
N PHE A 525 6.38 21.44 16.03
CA PHE A 525 5.94 21.00 14.71
C PHE A 525 4.71 21.79 14.23
N SER A 526 3.69 21.92 15.08
CA SER A 526 2.50 22.73 14.78
C SER A 526 2.85 24.21 14.59
N ASN A 527 3.74 24.78 15.43
CA ASN A 527 4.27 26.14 15.22
C ASN A 527 5.01 26.30 13.89
N SER A 528 5.78 25.29 13.50
CA SER A 528 6.54 25.29 12.25
C SER A 528 5.62 25.28 11.03
N LEU A 529 4.55 24.48 11.09
CA LEU A 529 3.55 24.40 10.04
C LEU A 529 2.74 25.70 9.93
N ALA A 530 2.30 26.25 11.07
CA ALA A 530 1.67 27.56 11.12
C ALA A 530 2.55 28.65 10.51
N ALA A 531 3.85 28.68 10.84
CA ALA A 531 4.77 29.65 10.31
C ALA A 531 4.90 29.59 8.78
N LEU A 532 4.82 28.39 8.20
CA LEU A 532 4.84 28.15 6.76
C LEU A 532 3.58 28.71 6.10
N TYR A 533 2.39 28.41 6.62
CA TYR A 533 1.13 28.98 6.12
C TYR A 533 1.07 30.51 6.21
N LEU A 534 1.60 31.10 7.29
CA LEU A 534 1.72 32.56 7.43
C LEU A 534 2.58 33.21 6.34
N ILE A 535 3.63 32.53 5.86
CA ILE A 535 4.48 33.04 4.76
C ILE A 535 3.67 33.14 3.47
N HIS A 536 2.80 32.15 3.23
CA HIS A 536 1.97 32.07 2.04
C HIS A 536 0.59 32.73 2.19
N LYS A 537 0.35 33.42 3.32
CA LYS A 537 -0.89 34.15 3.63
C LYS A 537 -2.14 33.27 3.69
N ASP A 538 -1.97 31.99 3.98
CA ASP A 538 -3.08 31.11 4.35
C ASP A 538 -3.36 31.28 5.84
N LEU A 539 -4.06 32.37 6.17
CA LEU A 539 -4.20 32.84 7.55
C LEU A 539 -5.09 31.92 8.38
N ASP A 540 -6.05 31.25 7.75
CA ASP A 540 -7.02 30.40 8.46
C ASP A 540 -6.37 29.07 8.87
N ARG A 541 -5.62 28.41 7.96
CA ARG A 541 -4.81 27.24 8.36
C ARG A 541 -3.72 27.61 9.35
N ALA A 542 -3.08 28.77 9.17
CA ALA A 542 -2.10 29.24 10.13
C ALA A 542 -2.68 29.40 11.54
N GLU A 543 -3.90 29.93 11.67
CA GLU A 543 -4.57 30.09 12.95
C GLU A 543 -4.87 28.75 13.61
N GLU A 544 -5.43 27.78 12.88
CA GLU A 544 -5.73 26.44 13.41
C GLU A 544 -4.49 25.75 14.00
N TRP A 545 -3.38 25.73 13.26
CA TRP A 545 -2.14 25.15 13.77
C TRP A 545 -1.55 25.95 14.94
N LEU A 546 -1.84 27.25 15.06
CA LEU A 546 -1.48 28.04 16.25
C LEU A 546 -2.41 27.75 17.43
N GLU A 547 -3.67 27.39 17.22
CA GLU A 547 -4.58 26.96 18.28
C GLU A 547 -4.15 25.61 18.84
N GLU A 548 -3.84 24.64 17.97
CA GLU A 548 -3.26 23.37 18.40
C GLU A 548 -1.94 23.56 19.15
N SER A 549 -1.05 24.37 18.60
CA SER A 549 0.23 24.65 19.23
C SER A 549 0.09 25.33 20.60
N LYS A 550 -0.91 26.21 20.74
CA LYS A 550 -1.25 26.86 22.01
C LYS A 550 -1.83 25.87 23.02
N ALA A 551 -2.63 24.91 22.59
CA ALA A 551 -3.15 23.86 23.47
C ALA A 551 -2.05 23.00 24.09
N LEU A 552 -0.94 22.79 23.35
CA LEU A 552 0.23 22.07 23.84
C LEU A 552 1.09 22.89 24.80
N ASP A 553 1.46 24.13 24.43
CA ASP A 553 2.30 25.00 25.28
C ASP A 553 2.10 26.50 25.02
N GLU A 554 1.32 27.15 25.89
CA GLU A 554 1.14 28.61 25.85
C GLU A 554 2.41 29.41 26.20
N GLN A 555 3.46 28.78 26.76
CA GLN A 555 4.74 29.44 27.06
C GLN A 555 5.74 29.33 25.91
N SER A 556 5.35 28.73 24.78
CA SER A 556 6.18 28.70 23.59
C SER A 556 6.45 30.12 23.08
N GLN A 557 7.73 30.47 22.98
CA GLN A 557 8.15 31.76 22.45
C GLN A 557 7.71 31.90 20.97
N LEU A 558 7.88 30.85 20.16
CA LEU A 558 7.55 30.89 18.72
C LEU A 558 6.06 31.09 18.47
N LEU A 559 5.21 30.54 19.34
CA LEU A 559 3.76 30.67 19.28
C LEU A 559 3.31 32.12 19.24
N TRP A 560 3.69 32.92 20.25
CA TRP A 560 3.27 34.31 20.34
C TRP A 560 3.88 35.20 19.26
N TYR A 561 5.07 34.85 18.77
CA TYR A 561 5.63 35.50 17.59
C TYR A 561 4.78 35.27 16.34
N ASN A 562 4.30 34.05 16.13
CA ASN A 562 3.45 33.73 14.99
C ASN A 562 2.02 34.28 15.13
N TYR A 563 1.42 34.31 16.33
CA TYR A 563 0.16 35.04 16.55
C TYR A 563 0.31 36.54 16.25
N ALA A 564 1.41 37.17 16.64
CA ALA A 564 1.67 38.57 16.31
C ALA A 564 1.70 38.80 14.78
N ARG A 565 2.33 37.87 14.04
CA ARG A 565 2.35 37.88 12.56
C ARG A 565 0.94 37.67 11.99
N LEU A 566 0.18 36.70 12.49
CA LEU A 566 -1.20 36.43 12.06
C LEU A 566 -2.08 37.68 12.19
N TYR A 567 -2.13 38.27 13.38
CA TYR A 567 -2.93 39.48 13.62
C TYR A 567 -2.47 40.65 12.78
N ALA A 568 -1.16 40.84 12.63
CA ALA A 568 -0.62 41.90 11.77
C ALA A 568 -1.03 41.72 10.29
N LEU A 569 -1.00 40.48 9.77
CA LEU A 569 -1.42 40.16 8.41
C LEU A 569 -2.95 40.31 8.21
N ARG A 570 -3.75 40.10 9.26
CA ARG A 570 -5.20 40.38 9.26
C ARG A 570 -5.54 41.87 9.47
N GLY A 571 -4.56 42.71 9.79
CA GLY A 571 -4.75 44.14 10.07
C GLY A 571 -5.19 44.46 11.50
N ASP A 572 -5.22 43.47 12.41
CA ASP A 572 -5.52 43.65 13.83
C ASP A 572 -4.26 44.08 14.60
N THR A 573 -3.96 45.37 14.53
CA THR A 573 -2.75 45.94 15.15
C THR A 573 -2.76 45.87 16.68
N THR A 574 -3.94 45.79 17.30
CA THR A 574 -4.08 45.74 18.76
C THR A 574 -3.68 44.36 19.27
N ASN A 575 -4.25 43.30 18.72
CA ASN A 575 -3.89 41.94 19.10
C ASN A 575 -2.48 41.56 18.63
N ALA A 576 -2.02 42.10 17.49
CA ALA A 576 -0.63 41.94 17.05
C ALA A 576 0.36 42.47 18.09
N ARG A 577 0.12 43.68 18.60
CA ARG A 577 0.97 44.28 19.64
C ARG A 577 0.92 43.46 20.93
N SER A 578 -0.27 43.05 21.37
CA SER A 578 -0.41 42.25 22.60
C SER A 578 0.32 40.90 22.51
N ALA A 579 0.18 40.19 21.38
CA ALA A 579 0.90 38.94 21.13
C ALA A 579 2.43 39.17 21.08
N PHE A 580 2.88 40.26 20.46
CA PHE A 580 4.32 40.58 20.42
C PHE A 580 4.88 40.94 21.80
N GLU A 581 4.12 41.65 22.64
CA GLU A 581 4.51 41.93 24.03
C GLU A 581 4.62 40.63 24.85
N LYS A 582 3.70 39.68 24.69
CA LYS A 582 3.81 38.34 25.29
C LYS A 582 5.08 37.60 24.83
N TYR A 583 5.36 37.60 23.53
CA TYR A 583 6.59 37.05 22.97
C TYR A 583 7.85 37.61 23.64
N ILE A 584 7.95 38.94 23.79
CA ILE A 584 9.09 39.59 24.44
C ILE A 584 9.19 39.21 25.91
N ASN A 585 8.07 39.16 26.63
CA ASN A 585 8.06 38.82 28.05
C ASN A 585 8.53 37.39 28.30
N ILE A 586 8.04 36.42 27.52
CA ILE A 586 8.48 35.01 27.59
C ILE A 586 9.97 34.91 27.27
N ARG A 587 10.41 35.55 26.17
CA ARG A 587 11.82 35.56 25.76
C ARG A 587 12.76 36.11 26.85
N ASN A 588 12.33 37.12 27.59
CA ASN A 588 13.15 37.73 28.65
C ASN A 588 13.16 36.91 29.94
N ALA A 589 12.19 36.01 30.13
CA ALA A 589 12.07 35.15 31.30
C ALA A 589 12.88 33.84 31.16
N GLN A 590 13.20 33.44 29.93
CA GLN A 590 14.08 32.32 29.58
C GLN A 590 15.53 32.79 29.43
#